data_AF-A0A526YTY2-F1
#
_entry.id   AF-A0A526YTY2-F1
#
_cell.length_a   1.000
_cell.length_b   1.000
_cell.length_c   1.000
_cell.angle_alpha   90.00
_cell.angle_beta   90.00
_cell.angle_gamma   90.00
#
_symmetry.space_group_name_H-M   'P 1'
#
loop_
_entity.id
_entity.type
_entity.pdbx_description
1 polymer ?
#
loop_
_entity_poly.entity_id
_entity_poly.type
_entity_poly.pdbx_seq_one_letter_code
_entity_poly.pdbx_strand_id
1 'polypeptide(L)'
;MPAESALRDGNTADFELIETMRWQPGQGFLRFDRHLARLYGSAAELGFACDPQKVGEMLRNAVDRPDIALRTRLVLSRSGKVTVSALPYEPHAADKVWRLQLARVRLDSGDTLLRHKTSRRDIYQRARAEYLISRADEVL
;
A
#
# COMPACT_ATOMS: atom_id res chain seq x y z
N MET A 1 -32.91 -0.19 -11.01
CA MET A 1 -32.27 -0.26 -9.67
C MET A 1 -30.84 -0.74 -9.88
N PRO A 2 -29.81 0.13 -9.89
CA PRO A 2 -28.45 -0.37 -9.92
C PRO A 2 -28.09 -0.85 -8.52
N ALA A 3 -27.57 -2.07 -8.42
CA ALA A 3 -27.12 -2.67 -7.18
C ALA A 3 -25.99 -1.82 -6.58
N GLU A 4 -26.26 -1.15 -5.46
CA GLU A 4 -25.21 -0.53 -4.66
C GLU A 4 -24.37 -1.66 -4.06
N SER A 5 -23.09 -1.66 -4.42
CA SER A 5 -22.11 -2.61 -3.92
C SER A 5 -22.06 -2.55 -2.38
N ALA A 6 -22.17 -3.71 -1.73
CA ALA A 6 -22.02 -3.89 -0.28
C ALA A 6 -20.70 -3.34 0.31
N LEU A 7 -19.76 -2.90 -0.55
CA LEU A 7 -18.59 -2.12 -0.16
C LEU A 7 -18.92 -0.71 0.36
N ARG A 8 -20.12 -0.19 0.06
CA ARG A 8 -20.60 1.13 0.51
C ARG A 8 -21.25 1.09 1.90
N ASP A 9 -21.63 -0.08 2.38
CA ASP A 9 -22.31 -0.22 3.66
C ASP A 9 -21.32 -0.15 4.83
N GLY A 10 -21.02 1.08 5.22
CA GLY A 10 -21.20 1.53 6.60
C GLY A 10 -20.43 0.86 7.74
N ASN A 11 -19.37 0.08 7.48
CA ASN A 11 -18.53 -0.42 8.57
C ASN A 11 -17.46 0.64 8.94
N THR A 12 -17.67 1.25 10.11
CA THR A 12 -16.97 2.37 10.76
C THR A 12 -15.53 2.09 11.19
N ALA A 13 -14.74 1.43 10.34
CA ALA A 13 -13.29 1.50 10.42
C ALA A 13 -12.80 2.29 9.20
N ASP A 14 -12.51 3.58 9.39
CA ASP A 14 -11.87 4.46 8.41
C ASP A 14 -10.49 3.89 8.04
N PHE A 15 -10.46 3.02 7.04
CA PHE A 15 -9.21 2.59 6.45
C PHE A 15 -8.80 3.55 5.34
N GLU A 16 -7.51 3.56 5.05
CA GLU A 16 -6.90 4.38 4.03
C GLU A 16 -6.40 3.48 2.90
N LEU A 17 -6.32 4.01 1.68
CA LEU A 17 -5.61 3.36 0.59
C LEU A 17 -4.12 3.69 0.71
N ILE A 18 -3.27 2.69 0.51
CA ILE A 18 -1.82 2.83 0.67
C ILE A 18 -1.14 2.43 -0.63
N GLU A 19 -0.20 3.25 -1.08
CA GLU A 19 0.81 2.85 -2.04
C GLU A 19 2.21 2.93 -1.45
N THR A 20 3.09 2.03 -1.88
CA THR A 20 4.50 2.03 -1.43
C THR A 20 5.33 1.69 -2.63
N MET A 21 6.18 2.64 -3.00
CA MET A 21 6.89 2.68 -4.27
C MET A 21 8.38 2.88 -4.01
N ARG A 22 9.20 2.46 -4.96
CA ARG A 22 10.60 2.83 -5.00
C ARG A 22 10.78 3.97 -5.99
N TRP A 23 11.34 5.09 -5.53
CA TRP A 23 11.82 6.15 -6.39
C TRP A 23 13.32 5.96 -6.65
N GLN A 24 13.78 6.25 -7.87
CA GLN A 24 15.18 6.12 -8.27
C GLN A 24 15.64 7.41 -8.99
N PRO A 25 16.86 7.91 -8.68
CA PRO A 25 17.43 9.03 -9.41
C PRO A 25 17.43 8.80 -10.92
N GLY A 26 16.99 9.81 -11.67
CA GLY A 26 16.92 9.76 -13.14
C GLY A 26 15.81 8.88 -13.74
N GLN A 27 15.18 7.99 -12.96
CA GLN A 27 14.12 7.08 -13.45
C GLN A 27 12.74 7.40 -12.87
N GLY A 28 12.66 8.10 -11.74
CA GLY A 28 11.40 8.38 -11.05
C GLY A 28 10.87 7.17 -10.29
N PHE A 29 9.54 7.09 -10.14
CA PHE A 29 8.91 5.97 -9.44
C PHE A 29 8.88 4.71 -10.31
N LEU A 30 9.44 3.61 -9.81
CA LEU A 30 9.40 2.34 -10.52
C LEU A 30 7.96 1.82 -10.60
N ARG A 31 7.53 1.38 -11.79
CA ARG A 31 6.16 0.89 -12.06
C ARG A 31 5.07 1.90 -11.70
N PHE A 32 5.36 3.20 -11.85
CA PHE A 32 4.49 4.27 -11.39
C PHE A 32 3.03 4.14 -11.85
N ASP A 33 2.83 3.93 -13.14
CA ASP A 33 1.48 3.83 -13.72
C ASP A 33 0.68 2.67 -13.12
N ARG A 34 1.33 1.56 -12.77
CA ARG A 34 0.67 0.42 -12.13
C ARG A 34 0.22 0.75 -10.71
N HIS A 35 1.01 1.54 -9.98
CA HIS A 35 0.64 2.01 -8.65
C HIS A 35 -0.54 2.99 -8.72
N LEU A 36 -0.51 3.95 -9.64
CA LEU A 36 -1.59 4.91 -9.82
C LEU A 36 -2.88 4.24 -10.31
N ALA A 37 -2.79 3.34 -11.29
CA ALA A 37 -3.95 2.59 -11.78
C ALA A 37 -4.63 1.81 -10.64
N ARG A 38 -3.86 1.15 -9.77
CA ARG A 38 -4.41 0.44 -8.61
C ARG A 38 -5.03 1.38 -7.59
N LEU A 39 -4.37 2.49 -7.27
CA LEU A 39 -4.86 3.50 -6.32
C LEU A 39 -6.19 4.08 -6.80
N TYR A 40 -6.24 4.55 -8.05
CA TYR A 40 -7.42 5.19 -8.62
C TYR A 40 -8.56 4.21 -8.85
N GLY A 41 -8.27 2.97 -9.31
CA GLY A 41 -9.28 1.92 -9.42
C GLY A 41 -9.90 1.59 -8.05
N SER A 42 -9.06 1.40 -7.03
CA SER A 42 -9.55 1.14 -5.66
C SER A 42 -10.33 2.32 -5.09
N ALA A 43 -9.89 3.56 -5.36
CA ALA A 43 -10.59 4.75 -4.90
C ALA A 43 -11.99 4.86 -5.53
N ALA A 44 -12.10 4.58 -6.83
CA ALA A 44 -13.38 4.58 -7.54
C ALA A 44 -14.32 3.48 -7.03
N GLU A 45 -13.83 2.25 -6.86
CA GLU A 45 -14.63 1.11 -6.39
C GLU A 45 -15.13 1.28 -4.96
N LEU A 46 -14.30 1.87 -4.08
CA LEU A 46 -14.58 1.99 -2.64
C LEU A 46 -15.15 3.36 -2.22
N GLY A 47 -15.34 4.28 -3.17
CA GLY A 47 -15.91 5.60 -2.93
C GLY A 47 -14.99 6.54 -2.14
N PHE A 48 -13.70 6.56 -2.46
CA PHE A 48 -12.75 7.54 -1.92
C PHE A 48 -12.74 8.78 -2.82
N ALA A 49 -12.79 9.97 -2.22
CA ALA A 49 -12.45 11.17 -2.96
C ALA A 49 -10.97 11.11 -3.36
N CYS A 50 -10.67 11.33 -4.64
CA CYS A 50 -9.30 11.24 -5.15
C CYS A 50 -9.08 12.30 -6.22
N ASP A 51 -8.13 13.20 -5.96
CA ASP A 51 -7.68 14.21 -6.90
C ASP A 51 -6.30 13.81 -7.46
N PRO A 52 -6.21 13.39 -8.73
CA PRO A 52 -4.95 13.00 -9.35
C PRO A 52 -3.89 14.10 -9.35
N GLN A 53 -4.30 15.37 -9.45
CA GLN A 53 -3.38 16.50 -9.45
C GLN A 53 -2.71 16.63 -8.08
N LYS A 54 -3.52 16.62 -7.00
CA LYS A 54 -3.03 16.65 -5.62
C LYS A 54 -2.13 15.46 -5.30
N VAL A 55 -2.46 14.27 -5.79
CA VAL A 55 -1.61 13.07 -5.66
C VAL A 55 -0.24 13.30 -6.32
N GLY A 56 -0.23 13.81 -7.56
CA GLY A 56 1.00 14.10 -8.29
C GLY A 56 1.86 15.18 -7.63
N GLU A 57 1.25 16.25 -7.12
CA GLU A 57 1.93 17.31 -6.36
C GLU A 57 2.59 16.77 -5.09
N MET A 58 1.84 16.03 -4.27
CA MET A 58 2.37 15.47 -3.03
C MET A 58 3.52 14.48 -3.26
N LEU A 59 3.44 13.68 -4.33
CA LEU A 59 4.51 12.75 -4.70
C LEU A 59 5.77 13.49 -5.18
N ARG A 60 5.62 14.51 -6.03
CA ARG A 60 6.74 15.33 -6.51
C ARG A 60 7.45 16.02 -5.34
N ASN A 61 6.69 16.62 -4.43
CA ASN A 61 7.25 17.31 -3.26
C ASN A 61 8.04 16.36 -2.35
N ALA A 62 7.59 15.10 -2.21
CA ALA A 62 8.26 14.11 -1.36
C ALA A 62 9.58 13.57 -1.94
N VAL A 63 9.84 13.82 -3.23
CA VAL A 63 11.04 13.36 -3.94
C VAL A 63 11.70 14.54 -4.66
N ASP A 64 11.69 15.73 -4.06
CA ASP A 64 12.38 16.89 -4.62
C ASP A 64 13.90 16.78 -4.36
N ARG A 65 14.65 16.68 -5.46
CA ARG A 65 16.12 16.56 -5.51
C ARG A 65 16.81 15.45 -4.68
N PRO A 66 16.34 14.19 -4.63
CA PRO A 66 17.10 13.11 -4.02
C PRO A 66 18.19 12.62 -4.99
N ASP A 67 19.37 12.37 -4.44
CA ASP A 67 20.50 11.72 -5.12
C ASP A 67 20.54 10.20 -4.85
N ILE A 68 19.70 9.72 -3.94
CA ILE A 68 19.59 8.32 -3.53
C ILE A 68 18.22 7.71 -3.86
N ALA A 69 18.14 6.38 -3.93
CA ALA A 69 16.85 5.70 -4.05
C ALA A 69 16.01 5.88 -2.78
N LEU A 70 14.70 6.07 -2.93
CA LEU A 70 13.77 6.28 -1.81
C LEU A 70 12.65 5.24 -1.79
N ARG A 71 12.26 4.82 -0.58
CA ARG A 71 11.00 4.15 -0.31
C ARG A 71 9.95 5.21 -0.02
N THR A 72 9.04 5.41 -0.96
CA THR A 72 7.98 6.42 -0.86
C THR A 72 6.66 5.75 -0.54
N ARG A 73 6.02 6.14 0.57
CA ARG A 73 4.70 5.68 0.98
C ARG A 73 3.69 6.79 0.76
N LEU A 74 2.67 6.52 -0.04
CA LEU A 74 1.50 7.36 -0.24
C LEU A 74 0.33 6.77 0.55
N VAL A 75 -0.44 7.65 1.17
CA VAL A 75 -1.66 7.34 1.90
C VAL A 75 -2.77 8.24 1.40
N LEU A 76 -3.93 7.66 1.07
CA LEU A 76 -5.13 8.35 0.66
C LEU A 76 -6.27 7.98 1.62
N SER A 77 -6.76 8.97 2.36
CA SER A 77 -7.95 8.83 3.18
C SER A 77 -9.24 8.93 2.36
N ARG A 78 -10.35 8.48 2.92
CA ARG A 78 -11.68 8.53 2.27
C ARG A 78 -12.11 9.94 1.86
N SER A 79 -11.72 10.96 2.62
CA SER A 79 -12.03 12.38 2.34
C SER A 79 -11.17 13.01 1.24
N GLY A 80 -10.18 12.28 0.70
CA GLY A 80 -9.25 12.82 -0.30
C GLY A 80 -8.05 13.56 0.29
N LYS A 81 -7.83 13.47 1.61
CA LYS A 81 -6.53 13.86 2.19
C LYS A 81 -5.47 12.86 1.72
N VAL A 82 -4.42 13.41 1.11
CA VAL A 82 -3.23 12.67 0.63
C VAL A 82 -2.07 12.99 1.57
N THR A 83 -1.31 11.97 1.96
CA THR A 83 -0.06 12.14 2.71
C THR A 83 1.02 11.28 2.06
N VAL A 84 2.21 11.84 1.89
CA VAL A 84 3.36 11.15 1.30
C VAL A 84 4.56 11.29 2.23
N SER A 85 5.24 10.18 2.49
CA SER A 85 6.49 10.13 3.23
C SER A 85 7.54 9.40 2.40
N ALA A 86 8.77 9.91 2.35
CA ALA A 86 9.88 9.25 1.68
C ALA A 86 11.03 9.04 2.66
N LEU A 87 11.65 7.87 2.61
CA LEU A 87 12.81 7.49 3.41
C LEU A 87 13.86 6.83 2.49
N PRO A 88 15.15 6.82 2.85
CA PRO A 88 16.16 6.07 2.12
C PRO A 88 15.73 4.62 1.85
N TYR A 89 15.92 4.16 0.61
CA TYR A 89 15.69 2.77 0.27
C TYR A 89 16.93 1.93 0.60
N GLU A 90 16.74 0.94 1.46
CA GLU A 90 17.78 -0.03 1.82
C GLU A 90 17.58 -1.32 1.01
N PRO A 91 18.40 -1.59 -0.03
CA PRO A 91 18.32 -2.85 -0.74
C PRO A 91 18.84 -4.00 0.13
N HIS A 92 18.25 -5.18 -0.04
CA HIS A 92 18.86 -6.39 0.48
C HIS A 92 20.11 -6.74 -0.33
N ALA A 93 21.08 -7.39 0.33
CA ALA A 93 22.23 -7.96 -0.34
C ALA A 93 21.77 -8.96 -1.43
N ALA A 94 22.51 -9.05 -2.53
CA ALA A 94 22.13 -9.86 -3.68
C ALA A 94 22.04 -11.37 -3.37
N ASP A 95 22.77 -11.83 -2.36
CA ASP A 95 22.82 -13.19 -1.86
C ASP A 95 21.87 -13.44 -0.67
N LYS A 96 21.08 -12.42 -0.26
CA LYS A 96 20.13 -12.55 0.85
C LYS A 96 19.01 -13.53 0.47
N VAL A 97 18.98 -14.68 1.16
CA VAL A 97 17.88 -15.64 1.09
C VAL A 97 16.87 -15.39 2.21
N TRP A 98 15.58 -15.27 1.86
CA TRP A 98 14.48 -15.11 2.83
C TRP A 98 13.95 -16.45 3.30
N ARG A 99 13.76 -16.59 4.61
CA ARG A 99 13.05 -17.74 5.19
C ARG A 99 11.57 -17.42 5.29
N LEU A 100 10.75 -18.34 4.79
CA LEU A 100 9.31 -18.24 4.80
C LEU A 100 8.72 -19.18 5.85
N GLN A 101 7.64 -18.74 6.51
CA GLN A 101 6.81 -19.57 7.37
C GLN A 101 5.36 -19.43 6.95
N LEU A 102 4.56 -20.48 7.15
CA LEU A 102 3.13 -20.45 6.90
C LEU A 102 2.39 -20.07 8.18
N ALA A 103 1.58 -19.01 8.13
CA ALA A 103 0.75 -18.62 9.26
C ALA A 103 -0.39 -19.62 9.50
N ARG A 104 -0.82 -19.70 10.76
CA ARG A 104 -2.08 -20.35 11.15
C ARG A 104 -3.26 -19.45 10.85
N VAL A 105 -3.08 -18.14 10.93
CA VAL A 105 -4.05 -17.14 10.46
C VAL A 105 -4.39 -17.39 8.99
N ARG A 106 -5.69 -17.44 8.67
CA ARG A 106 -6.20 -17.68 7.32
C ARG A 106 -6.96 -16.46 6.81
N LEU A 107 -6.74 -16.14 5.55
CA LEU A 107 -7.57 -15.20 4.80
C LEU A 107 -8.91 -15.84 4.44
N ASP A 108 -9.96 -15.03 4.41
CA ASP A 108 -11.27 -15.41 3.87
C ASP A 108 -11.33 -15.01 2.39
N SER A 109 -11.51 -15.99 1.49
CA SER A 109 -11.62 -15.72 0.05
C SER A 109 -12.87 -14.91 -0.33
N GLY A 110 -13.89 -14.88 0.52
CA GLY A 110 -15.06 -14.03 0.36
C GLY A 110 -14.81 -12.56 0.74
N ASP A 111 -13.70 -12.24 1.41
CA ASP A 111 -13.37 -10.87 1.79
C ASP A 111 -12.92 -10.06 0.57
N THR A 112 -13.88 -9.31 0.04
CA THR A 112 -13.69 -8.42 -1.10
C THR A 112 -12.63 -7.35 -0.88
N LEU A 113 -12.28 -7.00 0.36
CA LEU A 113 -11.30 -5.95 0.65
C LEU A 113 -9.85 -6.42 0.41
N LEU A 114 -9.59 -7.73 0.34
CA LEU A 114 -8.24 -8.30 0.17
C LEU A 114 -7.56 -7.91 -1.15
N ARG A 115 -8.33 -7.57 -2.18
CA ARG A 115 -7.80 -7.10 -3.47
C ARG A 115 -7.33 -5.64 -3.45
N HIS A 116 -7.65 -4.89 -2.40
CA HIS A 116 -7.28 -3.49 -2.24
C HIS A 116 -6.17 -3.34 -1.21
N LYS A 117 -5.18 -2.49 -1.51
CA LYS A 117 -4.07 -2.23 -0.61
C LYS A 117 -4.48 -1.16 0.42
N THR A 118 -4.98 -1.59 1.56
CA THR A 118 -5.51 -0.71 2.61
C THR A 118 -4.67 -0.68 3.89
N SER A 119 -4.99 0.25 4.79
CA SER A 119 -4.47 0.29 6.17
C SER A 119 -5.09 -0.75 7.10
N ARG A 120 -6.20 -1.40 6.71
CA ARG A 120 -6.83 -2.48 7.48
C ARG A 120 -5.99 -3.75 7.35
N ARG A 121 -4.96 -3.85 8.20
CA ARG A 121 -3.90 -4.87 8.10
C ARG A 121 -3.87 -5.86 9.26
N ASP A 122 -4.87 -5.85 10.13
CA ASP A 122 -4.87 -6.62 11.38
C ASP A 122 -4.61 -8.11 11.14
N ILE A 123 -5.17 -8.68 10.08
CA ILE A 123 -4.95 -10.09 9.71
C ILE A 123 -3.48 -10.37 9.37
N TYR A 124 -2.84 -9.50 8.57
CA TYR A 124 -1.43 -9.62 8.22
C TYR A 124 -0.52 -9.36 9.42
N GLN A 125 -0.89 -8.42 10.30
CA GLN A 125 -0.15 -8.14 11.52
C GLN A 125 -0.19 -9.34 12.48
N ARG A 126 -1.37 -9.97 12.63
CA ARG A 126 -1.52 -11.21 13.42
C ARG A 126 -0.68 -12.34 12.84
N ALA A 127 -0.71 -12.57 11.53
CA ALA A 127 0.13 -13.57 10.87
C ALA A 127 1.63 -13.30 11.07
N ARG A 128 2.07 -12.05 10.88
CA ARG A 128 3.47 -11.63 11.08
C ARG A 128 3.93 -11.79 12.54
N ALA A 129 3.02 -11.66 13.51
CA ALA A 129 3.31 -11.81 14.93
C ALA A 129 3.47 -13.27 15.38
N GLU A 130 3.05 -14.26 14.59
CA GLU A 130 3.23 -15.69 14.92
C GLU A 130 4.70 -16.11 14.96
N TYR A 131 5.57 -15.40 14.22
CA TYR A 131 6.97 -15.77 14.05
C TYR A 131 7.92 -14.59 14.28
N LEU A 132 8.96 -14.82 15.08
CA LEU A 132 10.06 -13.88 15.26
C LEU A 132 10.85 -13.70 13.95
N ILE A 133 11.53 -12.55 13.80
CA ILE A 133 12.37 -12.26 12.62
C ILE A 133 13.52 -13.27 12.44
N SER A 134 13.97 -13.88 13.54
CA SER A 134 14.97 -14.95 13.54
C SER A 134 14.44 -16.28 13.00
N ARG A 135 13.13 -16.46 12.84
CA ARG A 135 12.49 -17.67 12.31
C ARG A 135 11.88 -17.48 10.91
N ALA A 136 11.41 -16.28 10.62
CA ALA A 136 10.78 -15.93 9.35
C ALA A 136 11.17 -14.51 8.94
N ASP A 137 11.81 -14.38 7.78
CA ASP A 137 12.01 -13.08 7.13
C ASP A 137 10.66 -12.59 6.57
N GLU A 138 9.81 -13.49 6.07
CA GLU A 138 8.42 -13.22 5.65
C GLU A 138 7.47 -14.35 6.05
N VAL A 139 6.19 -14.03 6.22
CA VAL A 139 5.14 -14.98 6.57
C VAL A 139 4.09 -15.02 5.47
N LEU A 140 3.76 -16.22 5.02
CA LEU A 140 2.70 -16.51 4.05
C LEU A 140 1.36 -16.68 4.76
#